data_AF-S2REY3-F1
#
_entry.id   AF-S2REY3-F1
#
_cell.length_a   1.000
_cell.length_b   1.000
_cell.length_c   1.000
_cell.angle_alpha   90.00
_cell.angle_beta   90.00
_cell.angle_gamma   90.00
#
_symmetry.space_group_name_H-M   'P 1'
#
loop_
_entity.id
_entity.type
_entity.pdbx_description
1 polymer ?
#
loop_
_entity_poly.entity_id
_entity_poly.type
_entity_poly.pdbx_seq_one_letter_code
_entity_poly.pdbx_strand_id
1 'polypeptide(L)'
;KAIFARVNKIAEGAALMTETKLTKEFDAGCSDFIANKPLTRAIDRNLDIVGPLKLTKEELAFEKKLSETVSDASKQNLYHRAKHSFPDWTEEQIKAEADSGIALHKLPLEFSDETAGSTDVGDVSQVVPTAQFTNGFEPQGTSPHSWQWVSNGISSVAHKGLLLGGKVFALTAYDALANPQLVEDAKEDFAAHFGNKLFESPIPAEVKPR
;
A
#
# COMPACT_ATOMS: atom_id res chain seq x y z
N LYS A 1 21.19 9.11 -0.51
CA LYS A 1 22.43 9.76 0.01
C LYS A 1 22.53 11.27 -0.34
N ALA A 2 22.42 11.69 -1.61
CA ALA A 2 22.55 13.11 -1.99
C ALA A 2 21.48 14.04 -1.37
N ILE A 3 20.21 13.61 -1.32
CA ILE A 3 19.11 14.39 -0.71
C ILE A 3 19.34 14.56 0.79
N PHE A 4 19.65 13.48 1.52
CA PHE A 4 19.95 13.54 2.95
C PHE A 4 21.09 14.52 3.27
N ALA A 5 22.18 14.48 2.50
CA ALA A 5 23.28 15.44 2.66
C ALA A 5 22.84 16.89 2.41
N ARG A 6 21.92 17.12 1.45
CA ARG A 6 21.35 18.45 1.18
C ARG A 6 20.46 18.94 2.32
N VAL A 7 19.60 18.06 2.86
CA VAL A 7 18.74 18.39 4.01
C VAL A 7 19.59 18.74 5.23
N ASN A 8 20.66 17.99 5.49
CA ASN A 8 21.61 18.31 6.56
C ASN A 8 22.26 19.69 6.39
N LYS A 9 22.69 20.04 5.17
CA LYS A 9 23.25 21.38 4.88
C LYS A 9 22.23 22.49 5.12
N ILE A 10 20.96 22.27 4.79
CA ILE A 10 19.89 23.25 5.04
C ILE A 10 19.69 23.43 6.55
N ALA A 11 19.63 22.34 7.31
CA ALA A 11 19.50 22.40 8.77
C ALA A 11 20.69 23.10 9.43
N GLU A 12 21.91 22.84 8.96
CA GLU A 12 23.13 23.52 9.41
C GLU A 12 23.10 25.03 9.11
N GLY A 13 22.66 25.41 7.92
CA GLY A 13 22.46 26.82 7.56
C GLY A 13 21.39 27.51 8.41
N ALA A 14 20.29 26.82 8.71
CA ALA A 14 19.22 27.35 9.56
C ALA A 14 19.67 27.54 11.02
N ALA A 15 20.47 26.61 11.55
CA ALA A 15 21.04 26.74 12.88
C ALA A 15 22.01 27.92 12.97
N LEU A 16 22.85 28.09 11.94
CA LEU A 16 23.80 29.19 11.86
C LEU A 16 23.10 30.56 11.83
N MET A 17 22.08 30.74 10.98
CA MET A 17 21.39 32.04 10.83
C MET A 17 20.54 32.44 12.05
N THR A 18 20.17 31.47 12.89
CA THR A 18 19.33 31.67 14.08
C THR A 18 20.11 31.60 15.39
N GLU A 19 21.43 31.42 15.33
CA GLU A 19 22.30 31.23 16.50
C GLU A 19 21.83 30.07 17.43
N THR A 20 21.24 29.03 16.85
CA THR A 20 20.76 27.84 17.58
C THR A 20 21.70 26.65 17.45
N LYS A 21 21.54 25.65 18.33
CA LYS A 21 22.27 24.37 18.26
C LYS A 21 21.47 23.35 17.48
N LEU A 22 22.11 22.70 16.50
CA LEU A 22 21.55 21.57 15.78
C LEU A 22 21.97 20.24 16.43
N THR A 23 21.00 19.39 16.73
CA THR A 23 21.23 17.97 17.04
C THR A 23 20.59 17.14 15.93
N LYS A 24 21.31 16.14 15.43
CA LYS A 24 20.84 15.24 14.37
C LYS A 24 20.75 13.83 14.93
N GLU A 25 19.63 13.18 14.71
CA GLU A 25 19.37 11.81 15.10
C GLU A 25 18.83 11.05 13.90
N PHE A 26 19.37 9.86 13.64
CA PHE A 26 18.85 8.98 12.60
C PHE A 26 17.78 8.09 13.24
N ASP A 27 16.53 8.29 12.83
CA ASP A 27 15.37 7.58 13.37
C ASP A 27 15.07 6.31 12.56
N ALA A 28 14.76 6.47 11.27
CA ALA A 28 14.42 5.37 10.38
C ALA A 28 14.83 5.64 8.93
N GLY A 29 14.89 4.57 8.14
CA GLY A 29 15.04 4.62 6.69
C GLY A 29 14.54 3.32 6.07
N CYS A 30 13.85 3.41 4.95
CA CYS A 30 13.40 2.27 4.16
C CYS A 30 13.65 2.54 2.66
N SER A 31 13.83 1.47 1.91
CA SER A 31 13.95 1.50 0.45
C SER A 31 12.56 1.56 -0.19
N ASP A 32 12.53 2.01 -1.45
CA ASP A 32 11.33 1.93 -2.27
C ASP A 32 10.88 0.47 -2.44
N PHE A 33 9.57 0.23 -2.32
CA PHE A 33 8.99 -1.08 -2.55
C PHE A 33 8.95 -1.39 -4.04
N ILE A 34 9.47 -2.55 -4.44
CA ILE A 34 9.48 -3.02 -5.83
C ILE A 34 8.63 -4.27 -5.95
N ALA A 35 7.51 -4.14 -6.66
CA ALA A 35 6.57 -5.23 -6.84
C ALA A 35 7.12 -6.28 -7.83
N ASN A 36 7.15 -7.54 -7.40
CA ASN A 36 7.42 -8.66 -8.29
C ASN A 36 6.20 -8.98 -9.16
N LYS A 37 6.31 -8.77 -10.47
CA LYS A 37 5.14 -8.80 -11.37
C LYS A 37 4.46 -10.17 -11.44
N PRO A 38 5.19 -11.32 -11.53
CA PRO A 38 4.57 -12.64 -11.51
C PRO A 38 3.76 -12.92 -10.25
N LEU A 39 4.33 -12.65 -9.07
CA LEU A 39 3.64 -12.85 -7.79
C LEU A 39 2.44 -11.89 -7.63
N THR A 40 2.58 -10.63 -8.03
CA THR A 40 1.45 -9.67 -8.00
C THR A 40 0.30 -10.12 -8.91
N ARG A 41 0.59 -10.66 -10.10
CA ARG A 41 -0.46 -11.23 -10.96
C ARG A 41 -1.11 -12.47 -10.34
N ALA A 42 -0.38 -13.27 -9.58
CA ALA A 42 -0.96 -14.39 -8.84
C ALA A 42 -1.92 -13.91 -7.74
N ILE A 43 -1.50 -12.90 -6.96
CA ILE A 43 -2.37 -12.24 -5.98
C ILE A 43 -3.64 -11.70 -6.65
N ASP A 44 -3.50 -10.99 -7.77
CA ASP A 44 -4.62 -10.39 -8.49
C ASP A 44 -5.66 -11.43 -8.97
N ARG A 45 -5.20 -12.56 -9.52
CA ARG A 45 -6.09 -13.68 -9.87
C ARG A 45 -6.76 -14.29 -8.63
N ASN A 46 -6.01 -14.42 -7.53
CA ASN A 46 -6.53 -14.98 -6.30
C ASN A 46 -7.55 -14.06 -5.62
N LEU A 47 -7.44 -12.74 -5.80
CA LEU A 47 -8.48 -11.79 -5.41
C LEU A 47 -9.79 -12.06 -6.17
N ASP A 48 -9.73 -12.39 -7.46
CA ASP A 48 -10.93 -12.76 -8.24
C ASP A 48 -11.55 -14.08 -7.76
N ILE A 49 -10.73 -15.06 -7.39
CA ILE A 49 -11.19 -16.36 -6.87
C ILE A 49 -11.87 -16.20 -5.50
N VAL A 50 -11.27 -15.42 -4.59
CA VAL A 50 -11.84 -15.20 -3.26
C VAL A 50 -13.09 -14.33 -3.35
N GLY A 51 -13.10 -13.38 -4.28
CA GLY A 51 -14.23 -12.50 -4.55
C GLY A 51 -14.43 -11.41 -3.49
N PRO A 52 -15.44 -10.54 -3.66
CA PRO A 52 -15.68 -9.40 -2.78
C PRO A 52 -16.20 -9.82 -1.41
N LEU A 53 -16.03 -8.95 -0.40
CA LEU A 53 -16.63 -9.15 0.91
C LEU A 53 -18.15 -9.14 0.86
N LYS A 54 -18.74 -10.08 1.61
CA LYS A 54 -20.17 -10.07 1.88
C LYS A 54 -20.45 -9.18 3.09
N LEU A 55 -20.86 -7.95 2.81
CA LEU A 55 -21.18 -6.94 3.80
C LEU A 55 -22.69 -6.89 4.08
N THR A 56 -23.04 -6.76 5.35
CA THR A 56 -24.40 -6.50 5.82
C THR A 56 -24.77 -5.04 5.65
N LYS A 57 -26.06 -4.70 5.78
CA LYS A 57 -26.52 -3.31 5.70
C LYS A 57 -25.94 -2.48 6.84
N GLU A 58 -25.80 -3.09 8.01
CA GLU A 58 -25.26 -2.47 9.22
C GLU A 58 -23.77 -2.15 9.04
N GLU A 59 -23.01 -3.07 8.44
CA GLU A 59 -21.60 -2.87 8.11
C GLU A 59 -21.40 -1.77 7.06
N LEU A 60 -22.19 -1.78 5.98
CA LEU A 60 -22.15 -0.71 4.99
C LEU A 60 -22.49 0.65 5.61
N ALA A 61 -23.50 0.71 6.49
CA ALA A 61 -23.87 1.93 7.19
C ALA A 61 -22.77 2.40 8.18
N PHE A 62 -22.03 1.47 8.78
CA PHE A 62 -20.89 1.79 9.65
C PHE A 62 -19.75 2.44 8.85
N GLU A 63 -19.32 1.83 7.74
CA GLU A 63 -18.29 2.39 6.85
C GLU A 63 -18.72 3.76 6.29
N LYS A 64 -19.99 3.86 5.90
CA LYS A 64 -20.57 5.11 5.39
C LYS A 64 -20.43 6.25 6.39
N LYS A 65 -20.77 6.04 7.67
CA LYS A 65 -20.63 7.05 8.73
C LYS A 65 -19.20 7.56 8.87
N LEU A 66 -18.20 6.68 8.77
CA LEU A 66 -16.79 7.07 8.83
C LEU A 66 -16.40 7.88 7.60
N SER A 67 -16.81 7.44 6.41
CA SER A 67 -16.55 8.15 5.14
C SER A 67 -17.24 9.52 5.07
N GLU A 68 -18.35 9.75 5.77
CA GLU A 68 -19.04 11.05 5.78
C GLU A 68 -18.24 12.15 6.50
N THR A 69 -17.30 11.77 7.38
CA THR A 69 -16.45 12.70 8.13
C THR A 69 -15.31 13.30 7.32
N VAL A 70 -15.11 12.84 6.08
CA VAL A 70 -14.01 13.28 5.22
C VAL A 70 -14.34 14.59 4.52
N SER A 71 -13.31 15.32 4.12
CA SER A 71 -13.45 16.59 3.40
C SER A 71 -14.09 16.41 2.02
N ASP A 72 -14.68 17.48 1.48
CA ASP A 72 -15.21 17.47 0.11
C ASP A 72 -14.11 17.21 -0.92
N ALA A 73 -12.88 17.68 -0.68
CA ALA A 73 -11.73 17.36 -1.52
C ALA A 73 -11.45 15.85 -1.55
N SER A 74 -11.52 15.18 -0.40
CA SER A 74 -11.39 13.72 -0.32
C SER A 74 -12.49 13.02 -1.11
N LYS A 75 -13.75 13.48 -1.02
CA LYS A 75 -14.88 12.93 -1.79
C LYS A 75 -14.70 13.11 -3.30
N GLN A 76 -14.21 14.27 -3.74
CA GLN A 76 -13.87 14.50 -5.15
C GLN A 76 -12.75 13.56 -5.64
N ASN A 77 -11.73 13.33 -4.81
CA ASN A 77 -10.67 12.38 -5.14
C ASN A 77 -11.20 10.95 -5.30
N LEU A 78 -12.19 10.53 -4.50
CA LEU A 78 -12.84 9.22 -4.67
C LEU A 78 -13.59 9.12 -6.00
N TYR A 79 -14.32 10.16 -6.39
CA TYR A 79 -14.97 10.24 -7.71
C TYR A 79 -13.95 10.12 -8.84
N HIS A 80 -12.86 10.88 -8.78
CA HIS A 80 -11.80 10.82 -9.79
C HIS A 80 -11.12 9.46 -9.84
N ARG A 81 -10.85 8.83 -8.69
CA ARG A 81 -10.27 7.48 -8.63
C ARG A 81 -11.21 6.46 -9.26
N ALA A 82 -12.50 6.47 -8.93
CA ALA A 82 -13.49 5.57 -9.51
C ALA A 82 -13.57 5.75 -11.03
N LYS A 83 -13.62 6.99 -11.52
CA LYS A 83 -13.66 7.31 -12.95
C LYS A 83 -12.40 6.84 -13.70
N HIS A 84 -11.24 6.99 -13.07
CA HIS A 84 -9.97 6.53 -13.63
C HIS A 84 -9.91 5.00 -13.69
N SER A 85 -10.32 4.35 -12.59
CA SER A 85 -10.26 2.88 -12.45
C SER A 85 -11.30 2.17 -13.33
N PHE A 86 -12.43 2.81 -13.61
CA PHE A 86 -13.55 2.22 -14.35
C PHE A 86 -14.04 3.17 -15.45
N PRO A 87 -13.25 3.37 -16.53
CA PRO A 87 -13.56 4.38 -17.56
C PRO A 87 -14.85 4.08 -18.35
N ASP A 88 -15.28 2.82 -18.39
CA ASP A 88 -16.47 2.37 -19.12
C ASP A 88 -17.76 2.39 -18.29
N TRP A 89 -17.70 2.78 -17.01
CA TRP A 89 -18.88 2.86 -16.14
C TRP A 89 -19.72 4.11 -16.40
N THR A 90 -21.03 3.99 -16.15
CA THR A 90 -21.93 5.15 -16.21
C THR A 90 -21.65 6.13 -15.07
N GLU A 91 -22.06 7.38 -15.24
CA GLU A 91 -21.95 8.41 -14.20
C GLU A 91 -22.65 8.00 -12.90
N GLU A 92 -23.77 7.26 -12.96
CA GLU A 92 -24.42 6.73 -11.75
C GLU A 92 -23.55 5.67 -11.05
N GLN A 93 -22.92 4.77 -11.80
CA GLN A 93 -22.05 3.74 -11.25
C GLN A 93 -20.80 4.35 -10.58
N ILE A 94 -20.17 5.35 -11.23
CA ILE A 94 -19.02 6.07 -10.66
C ILE A 94 -19.40 6.76 -9.34
N LYS A 95 -20.55 7.45 -9.31
CA LYS A 95 -21.02 8.12 -8.08
C LYS A 95 -21.35 7.12 -6.98
N ALA A 96 -21.98 6.00 -7.31
CA ALA A 96 -22.30 4.96 -6.35
C ALA A 96 -21.04 4.35 -5.71
N GLU A 97 -19.99 4.08 -6.50
CA GLU A 97 -18.72 3.55 -5.98
C GLU A 97 -18.00 4.58 -5.10
N ALA A 98 -17.93 5.84 -5.53
CA ALA A 98 -17.29 6.90 -4.76
C ALA A 98 -18.02 7.20 -3.44
N ASP A 99 -19.34 7.02 -3.40
CA ASP A 99 -20.18 7.31 -2.23
C ASP A 99 -20.43 6.08 -1.34
N SER A 100 -19.98 4.89 -1.73
CA SER A 100 -20.25 3.62 -1.05
C SER A 100 -19.72 3.50 0.39
N GLY A 101 -18.73 4.33 0.77
CA GLY A 101 -18.08 4.31 2.07
C GLY A 101 -17.00 3.24 2.25
N ILE A 102 -16.96 2.21 1.41
CA ILE A 102 -15.91 1.17 1.34
C ILE A 102 -15.70 0.73 -0.11
N ALA A 103 -14.52 0.27 -0.52
CA ALA A 103 -14.34 -0.22 -1.90
C ALA A 103 -15.19 -1.49 -2.14
N LEU A 104 -16.14 -1.43 -3.07
CA LEU A 104 -17.03 -2.56 -3.37
C LEU A 104 -16.48 -3.46 -4.46
N HIS A 105 -15.64 -2.91 -5.32
CA HIS A 105 -15.08 -3.59 -6.48
C HIS A 105 -13.55 -3.62 -6.40
N LYS A 106 -12.97 -4.75 -6.86
CA LYS A 106 -11.52 -4.87 -7.02
C LYS A 106 -11.07 -3.81 -8.03
N LEU A 107 -10.06 -3.03 -7.68
CA LEU A 107 -9.44 -2.10 -8.62
C LEU A 107 -8.66 -2.88 -9.70
N PRO A 108 -8.58 -2.36 -10.94
CA PRO A 108 -7.74 -2.98 -11.96
C PRO A 108 -6.28 -3.11 -11.50
N LEU A 109 -5.63 -4.19 -11.94
CA LEU A 109 -4.20 -4.35 -11.72
C LEU A 109 -3.41 -3.38 -12.61
N GLU A 110 -2.71 -2.46 -11.98
CA GLU A 110 -1.81 -1.51 -12.64
C GLU A 110 -0.41 -1.60 -12.03
N PHE A 111 0.61 -1.52 -12.88
CA PHE A 111 2.01 -1.43 -12.45
C PHE A 111 2.49 0.00 -12.67
N SER A 112 2.94 0.64 -11.60
CA SER A 112 3.51 1.99 -11.61
C SER A 112 4.88 1.96 -10.94
N ASP A 113 5.78 2.83 -11.41
CA ASP A 113 7.06 3.10 -10.74
C ASP A 113 6.89 4.15 -9.62
N GLU A 114 5.68 4.70 -9.45
CA GLU A 114 5.38 5.61 -8.35
C GLU A 114 5.29 4.83 -7.03
N THR A 115 6.13 5.22 -6.06
CA THR A 115 6.04 4.73 -4.70
C THR A 115 5.16 5.62 -3.84
N ALA A 116 4.25 5.00 -3.10
CA ALA A 116 3.39 5.66 -2.11
C ALA A 116 3.44 4.90 -0.79
N GLY A 117 3.63 5.64 0.31
CA GLY A 117 3.80 5.06 1.65
C GLY A 117 5.26 4.74 1.99
N SER A 118 5.49 4.39 3.26
CA SER A 118 6.78 4.00 3.81
C SER A 118 6.62 2.67 4.53
N THR A 119 7.42 1.67 4.17
CA THR A 119 7.35 0.32 4.73
C THR A 119 8.71 -0.36 4.68
N ASP A 120 9.04 -1.11 5.72
CA ASP A 120 10.22 -1.98 5.80
C ASP A 120 10.17 -3.15 4.81
N VAL A 121 8.97 -3.53 4.33
CA VAL A 121 8.79 -4.48 3.21
C VAL A 121 9.51 -3.98 1.95
N GLY A 122 9.73 -2.67 1.82
CA GLY A 122 10.57 -2.09 0.78
C GLY A 122 11.97 -2.68 0.76
N ASP A 123 12.63 -2.79 1.92
CA ASP A 123 13.96 -3.40 2.03
C ASP A 123 13.93 -4.91 1.70
N VAL A 124 12.88 -5.63 2.09
CA VAL A 124 12.70 -7.05 1.74
C VAL A 124 12.60 -7.22 0.22
N SER A 125 11.87 -6.33 -0.45
CA SER A 125 11.70 -6.35 -1.90
C SER A 125 12.99 -6.11 -2.69
N GLN A 126 14.04 -5.59 -2.05
CA GLN A 126 15.37 -5.43 -2.64
C GLN A 126 16.21 -6.72 -2.55
N VAL A 127 15.79 -7.70 -1.74
CA VAL A 127 16.57 -8.91 -1.45
C VAL A 127 15.91 -10.15 -2.04
N VAL A 128 14.59 -10.22 -2.06
CA VAL A 128 13.82 -11.37 -2.57
C VAL A 128 12.60 -10.93 -3.38
N PRO A 129 12.12 -11.76 -4.34
CA PRO A 129 10.84 -11.53 -5.01
C PRO A 129 9.72 -11.30 -3.99
N THR A 130 9.13 -10.10 -4.02
CA THR A 130 8.15 -9.68 -3.03
C THR A 130 6.94 -9.07 -3.72
N ALA A 131 5.74 -9.43 -3.28
CA ALA A 131 4.50 -8.84 -3.72
C ALA A 131 3.60 -8.56 -2.50
N GLN A 132 2.83 -7.49 -2.57
CA GLN A 132 1.84 -7.11 -1.58
C GLN A 132 0.62 -6.52 -2.28
N PHE A 133 -0.49 -6.40 -1.56
CA PHE A 133 -1.68 -5.74 -2.05
C PHE A 133 -2.38 -4.99 -0.92
N THR A 134 -3.14 -3.96 -1.28
CA THR A 134 -3.98 -3.22 -0.34
C THR A 134 -5.38 -3.79 -0.40
N ASN A 135 -5.87 -4.26 0.74
CA ASN A 135 -7.07 -5.08 0.81
C ASN A 135 -8.40 -4.29 0.75
N GLY A 136 -8.39 -2.96 0.57
CA GLY A 136 -9.58 -2.16 0.26
C GLY A 136 -10.67 -2.08 1.35
N PHE A 137 -10.42 -2.57 2.57
CA PHE A 137 -11.41 -2.68 3.65
C PHE A 137 -11.30 -1.59 4.72
N GLU A 138 -10.84 -0.42 4.29
CA GLU A 138 -10.81 0.79 5.11
C GLU A 138 -11.87 1.78 4.60
N PRO A 139 -12.41 2.64 5.46
CA PRO A 139 -13.43 3.60 5.05
C PRO A 139 -12.90 4.52 3.96
N GLN A 140 -13.64 4.64 2.86
CA GLN A 140 -13.18 5.41 1.71
C GLN A 140 -12.97 6.89 2.04
N GLY A 141 -11.92 7.47 1.45
CA GLY A 141 -11.61 8.89 1.53
C GLY A 141 -10.95 9.31 2.84
N THR A 142 -10.79 8.36 3.78
CA THR A 142 -10.08 8.59 5.04
C THR A 142 -8.58 8.36 4.84
N SER A 143 -7.76 9.15 5.52
CA SER A 143 -6.30 9.00 5.49
C SER A 143 -5.86 7.81 6.34
N PRO A 144 -4.80 7.08 5.93
CA PRO A 144 -4.06 6.20 6.84
C PRO A 144 -3.63 6.97 8.10
N HIS A 145 -3.55 6.26 9.23
CA HIS A 145 -3.22 6.82 10.56
C HIS A 145 -4.26 7.81 11.13
N SER A 146 -5.51 7.71 10.68
CA SER A 146 -6.61 8.51 11.21
C SER A 146 -7.41 7.77 12.28
N TRP A 147 -8.18 8.51 13.09
CA TRP A 147 -9.08 7.91 14.08
C TRP A 147 -10.16 7.04 13.43
N GLN A 148 -10.51 7.31 12.17
CA GLN A 148 -11.45 6.49 11.39
C GLN A 148 -10.89 5.07 11.18
N TRP A 149 -9.62 4.94 10.79
CA TRP A 149 -8.96 3.62 10.64
C TRP A 149 -8.82 2.91 11.99
N VAL A 150 -8.50 3.64 13.06
CA VAL A 150 -8.47 3.07 14.42
C VAL A 150 -9.85 2.54 14.81
N SER A 151 -10.91 3.27 14.50
CA SER A 151 -12.29 2.87 14.79
C SER A 151 -12.73 1.68 13.94
N ASN A 152 -12.29 1.62 12.68
CA ASN A 152 -12.57 0.51 11.78
C ASN A 152 -11.79 -0.76 12.15
N GLY A 153 -10.55 -0.64 12.66
CA GLY A 153 -9.64 -1.79 12.83
C GLY A 153 -10.13 -2.92 13.75
N ILE A 154 -11.14 -2.65 14.60
CA ILE A 154 -11.78 -3.66 15.46
C ILE A 154 -13.19 -4.06 14.99
N SER A 155 -13.61 -3.57 13.82
CA SER A 155 -14.94 -3.78 13.26
C SER A 155 -15.09 -5.18 12.66
N SER A 156 -16.33 -5.60 12.47
CA SER A 156 -16.63 -6.83 11.71
C SER A 156 -16.12 -6.75 10.27
N VAL A 157 -16.11 -5.57 9.66
CA VAL A 157 -15.63 -5.33 8.29
C VAL A 157 -14.13 -5.57 8.21
N ALA A 158 -13.35 -5.01 9.13
CA ALA A 158 -11.91 -5.21 9.20
C ALA A 158 -11.54 -6.69 9.42
N HIS A 159 -12.24 -7.40 10.32
CA HIS A 159 -12.00 -8.83 10.54
C HIS A 159 -12.37 -9.70 9.32
N LYS A 160 -13.47 -9.41 8.64
CA LYS A 160 -13.81 -10.07 7.37
C LYS A 160 -12.73 -9.81 6.31
N GLY A 161 -12.25 -8.57 6.27
CA GLY A 161 -11.17 -8.17 5.40
C GLY A 161 -9.87 -8.93 5.65
N LEU A 162 -9.47 -9.04 6.92
CA LEU A 162 -8.32 -9.84 7.34
C LEU A 162 -8.43 -11.29 6.87
N LEU A 163 -9.60 -11.91 7.04
CA LEU A 163 -9.85 -13.29 6.58
C LEU A 163 -9.77 -13.42 5.06
N LEU A 164 -10.29 -12.45 4.31
CA LEU A 164 -10.15 -12.41 2.86
C LEU A 164 -8.67 -12.33 2.48
N GLY A 165 -7.92 -11.43 3.10
CA GLY A 165 -6.50 -11.26 2.79
C GLY A 165 -5.68 -12.52 3.09
N GLY A 166 -5.97 -13.17 4.22
CA GLY A 166 -5.38 -14.47 4.57
C GLY A 166 -5.67 -15.55 3.52
N LYS A 167 -6.87 -15.61 2.95
CA LYS A 167 -7.20 -16.55 1.87
C LYS A 167 -6.42 -16.25 0.60
N VAL A 168 -6.30 -14.98 0.22
CA VAL A 168 -5.52 -14.57 -0.97
C VAL A 168 -4.05 -14.97 -0.82
N PHE A 169 -3.46 -14.74 0.35
CA PHE A 169 -2.09 -15.19 0.62
C PHE A 169 -1.96 -16.71 0.62
N ALA A 170 -2.91 -17.43 1.22
CA ALA A 170 -2.89 -18.89 1.24
C ALA A 170 -2.99 -19.49 -0.18
N LEU A 171 -3.85 -18.94 -1.04
CA LEU A 171 -3.96 -19.35 -2.45
C LEU A 171 -2.70 -19.00 -3.24
N THR A 172 -2.10 -17.83 -3.00
CA THR A 172 -0.87 -17.43 -3.68
C THR A 172 0.32 -18.30 -3.27
N ALA A 173 0.40 -18.67 -1.98
CA ALA A 173 1.39 -19.62 -1.51
C ALA A 173 1.16 -21.01 -2.11
N TYR A 174 -0.09 -21.45 -2.20
CA TYR A 174 -0.44 -22.71 -2.88
C TYR A 174 -0.02 -22.67 -4.36
N ASP A 175 -0.29 -21.59 -5.09
CA ASP A 175 0.13 -21.44 -6.48
C ASP A 175 1.64 -21.56 -6.62
N ALA A 176 2.42 -20.92 -5.74
CA ALA A 176 3.87 -21.00 -5.77
C ALA A 176 4.40 -22.42 -5.46
N LEU A 177 3.74 -23.16 -4.57
CA LEU A 177 4.11 -24.53 -4.22
C LEU A 177 3.69 -25.54 -5.30
N ALA A 178 2.53 -25.35 -5.91
CA ALA A 178 1.95 -26.26 -6.90
C ALA A 178 2.47 -26.02 -8.32
N ASN A 179 2.94 -24.79 -8.61
CA ASN A 179 3.48 -24.41 -9.91
C ASN A 179 4.91 -23.84 -9.76
N PRO A 180 5.95 -24.70 -9.86
CA PRO A 180 7.34 -24.26 -9.80
C PRO A 180 7.70 -23.17 -10.83
N GLN A 181 7.01 -23.12 -11.98
CA GLN A 181 7.25 -22.08 -12.98
C GLN A 181 6.97 -20.68 -12.45
N LEU A 182 5.97 -20.49 -11.57
CA LEU A 182 5.70 -19.20 -10.97
C LEU A 182 6.90 -18.69 -10.15
N VAL A 183 7.61 -19.60 -9.48
CA VAL A 183 8.80 -19.26 -8.70
C VAL A 183 9.97 -18.89 -9.61
N GLU A 184 10.16 -19.62 -10.71
CA GLU A 184 11.20 -19.29 -11.69
C GLU A 184 10.91 -17.94 -12.38
N ASP A 185 9.68 -17.70 -12.83
CA ASP A 185 9.26 -16.42 -13.40
C ASP A 185 9.51 -15.27 -12.41
N ALA A 186 9.19 -15.49 -11.12
CA ALA A 186 9.42 -14.50 -10.07
C ALA A 186 10.90 -14.18 -9.87
N LYS A 187 11.79 -15.20 -9.93
CA LYS A 187 13.24 -15.01 -9.86
C LYS A 187 13.77 -14.28 -11.08
N GLU A 188 13.27 -14.60 -12.28
CA GLU A 188 13.66 -13.93 -13.52
C GLU A 188 13.28 -12.45 -13.52
N ASP A 189 12.04 -12.11 -13.11
CA ASP A 189 11.58 -10.72 -12.99
C ASP A 189 12.43 -9.94 -11.96
N PHE A 190 12.75 -10.56 -10.82
CA PHE A 190 13.63 -9.96 -9.82
C PHE A 190 15.06 -9.74 -10.35
N ALA A 191 15.64 -10.74 -11.01
CA ALA A 191 16.98 -10.65 -11.59
C ALA A 191 17.04 -9.62 -12.72
N ALA A 192 15.97 -9.45 -13.50
CA ALA A 192 15.88 -8.42 -14.53
C ALA A 192 15.89 -7.00 -13.92
N HIS A 193 15.30 -6.83 -12.74
CA HIS A 193 15.24 -5.53 -12.06
C HIS A 193 16.55 -5.17 -11.34
N PHE A 194 17.14 -6.12 -10.61
CA PHE A 194 18.30 -5.86 -9.74
C PHE A 194 19.65 -6.30 -10.35
N GLY A 195 19.65 -7.26 -11.28
CA GLY A 195 20.85 -7.87 -11.81
C GLY A 195 21.73 -8.41 -10.69
N ASN A 196 22.97 -7.91 -10.60
CA ASN A 196 23.93 -8.27 -9.56
C ASN A 196 24.02 -7.21 -8.43
N LYS A 197 23.08 -6.27 -8.34
CA LYS A 197 23.10 -5.25 -7.29
C LYS A 197 22.83 -5.92 -5.94
N LEU A 198 23.73 -5.69 -5.00
CA LEU A 198 23.51 -6.05 -3.60
C LEU A 198 22.68 -4.96 -2.93
N PHE A 199 21.77 -5.37 -2.06
CA PHE A 199 21.02 -4.45 -1.21
C PHE A 199 21.99 -3.65 -0.32
N GLU A 200 21.84 -2.32 -0.35
CA GLU A 200 22.49 -1.41 0.59
C GLU A 200 21.42 -0.84 1.52
N SER A 201 21.52 -1.14 2.82
CA SER A 201 20.58 -0.58 3.79
C SER A 201 20.61 0.96 3.77
N PRO A 202 19.44 1.62 3.78
CA PRO A 202 19.38 3.08 3.94
C PRO A 202 19.81 3.52 5.35
N ILE A 203 19.83 2.59 6.32
CA ILE A 203 20.27 2.83 7.69
C ILE A 203 21.80 2.69 7.76
N PRO A 204 22.53 3.70 8.26
CA PRO A 204 23.98 3.62 8.42
C PRO A 204 24.38 2.49 9.38
N ALA A 205 25.49 1.80 9.08
CA ALA A 205 25.94 0.62 9.83
C ALA A 205 26.29 0.92 11.30
N GLU A 206 26.60 2.18 11.62
CA GLU A 206 26.88 2.66 12.97
C GLU A 206 25.63 2.84 13.84
N VAL A 207 24.44 2.92 13.24
CA VAL A 207 23.16 3.07 13.96
C VAL A 207 22.76 1.71 14.54
N LYS A 208 22.49 1.68 15.85
CA LYS A 208 22.06 0.48 16.57
C LYS A 208 20.62 0.62 17.06
N PRO A 209 19.87 -0.49 17.21
CA PRO A 209 18.59 -0.49 17.90
C PRO A 209 18.74 0.12 19.30
N ARG A 210 17.72 0.86 19.73
CA ARG A 210 17.66 1.51 21.04
C ARG A 210 16.93 0.64 22.05
#